data_AF-A0A9E3YCB5-F1
#
_entry.id   AF-A0A9E3YCB5-F1
#
_cell.length_a   1.000
_cell.length_b   1.000
_cell.length_c   1.000
_cell.angle_alpha   90.00
_cell.angle_beta   90.00
_cell.angle_gamma   90.00
#
_symmetry.space_group_name_H-M   'P 1'
#
loop_
_entity.id
_entity.type
_entity.pdbx_description
1 polymer ?
#
loop_
_entity_poly.entity_id
_entity_poly.type
_entity_poly.pdbx_seq_one_letter_code
_entity_poly.pdbx_strand_id
1 'polypeptide(L)'
;MRRSYIVSLVATVVLTAVAVVSAAAAGWAPLLGLDLQGGVAVTYEATETADEQALDQAITIIRQRVDALGVAEPDITRQGTTIVVELPGVDDAQRALDLVGQTAELRFRPVLQSVVAS
;
A
#
# COMPACT_ATOMS: atom_id res chain seq x y z
N MET A 1 12.24 -21.78 53.04
CA MET A 1 12.13 -22.18 51.62
C MET A 1 11.19 -21.29 50.76
N ARG A 2 10.69 -20.12 51.23
CA ARG A 2 9.72 -19.30 50.46
C ARG A 2 10.21 -17.91 50.02
N ARG A 3 11.34 -17.42 50.58
CA ARG A 3 11.84 -16.05 50.35
C ARG A 3 12.55 -15.87 49.00
N SER A 4 13.22 -16.89 48.47
CA SER A 4 13.89 -16.79 47.16
C SER A 4 12.91 -16.70 46.00
N TYR A 5 11.74 -17.35 46.09
CA TYR A 5 10.68 -17.27 45.08
C TYR A 5 10.05 -15.87 45.00
N ILE A 6 9.95 -15.16 46.14
CA ILE A 6 9.46 -13.78 46.18
C ILE A 6 10.47 -12.86 45.49
N VAL A 7 11.76 -13.05 45.74
CA VAL A 7 12.82 -12.26 45.10
C VAL A 7 12.84 -12.49 43.59
N SER A 8 12.74 -13.73 43.12
CA SER A 8 12.67 -14.00 41.68
C SER A 8 11.41 -13.43 41.04
N LEU A 9 10.27 -13.45 41.74
CA LEU A 9 9.00 -12.90 41.25
C LEU A 9 9.02 -11.37 41.17
N VAL A 10 9.62 -10.70 42.16
CA VAL A 10 9.80 -9.24 42.10
C VAL A 10 10.80 -8.87 41.01
N ALA A 11 11.90 -9.64 40.87
CA ALA A 11 12.90 -9.39 39.84
C ALA A 11 12.32 -9.52 38.43
N THR A 12 11.50 -10.55 38.15
CA THR A 12 10.84 -10.69 36.85
C THR A 12 9.84 -9.59 36.58
N VAL A 13 9.04 -9.18 37.57
CA VAL A 13 8.08 -8.06 37.42
C VAL A 13 8.79 -6.73 37.15
N VAL A 14 9.91 -6.47 37.82
CA VAL A 14 10.70 -5.26 37.56
C VAL A 14 11.33 -5.32 36.18
N LEU A 15 11.86 -6.47 35.78
CA LEU A 15 12.50 -6.64 34.48
C LEU A 15 11.50 -6.47 33.33
N THR A 16 10.28 -7.00 33.47
CA THR A 16 9.21 -6.78 32.49
C THR A 16 8.72 -5.34 32.48
N ALA A 17 8.56 -4.70 33.64
CA ALA A 17 8.19 -3.29 33.71
C ALA A 17 9.22 -2.38 33.03
N VAL A 18 10.51 -2.62 33.25
CA VAL A 18 11.60 -1.88 32.60
C VAL A 18 11.60 -2.11 31.09
N ALA A 19 11.37 -3.33 30.62
CA ALA A 19 11.26 -3.64 29.19
C ALA A 19 10.08 -2.90 28.53
N VAL A 20 8.92 -2.84 29.18
CA VAL A 20 7.74 -2.13 28.66
C VAL A 20 7.97 -0.62 28.60
N VAL A 21 8.53 -0.03 29.66
CA VAL A 21 8.81 1.41 29.71
C VAL A 21 9.86 1.81 28.67
N SER A 22 10.91 0.99 28.49
CA SER A 22 11.94 1.25 27.49
C SER A 22 11.43 1.13 26.05
N ALA A 23 10.59 0.13 25.75
CA ALA A 23 9.95 0.02 24.44
C ALA A 23 9.04 1.21 24.13
N ALA A 24 8.27 1.69 25.12
CA ALA A 24 7.44 2.88 24.98
C ALA A 24 8.27 4.16 24.77
N ALA A 25 9.38 4.33 25.50
CA ALA A 25 10.28 5.47 25.36
C ALA A 25 11.07 5.46 24.04
N ALA A 26 11.33 4.27 23.47
CA ALA A 26 12.01 4.10 22.19
C ALA A 26 11.13 4.46 20.97
N GLY A 27 9.86 4.82 21.17
CA GLY A 27 8.96 5.24 20.09
C GLY A 27 8.62 4.11 19.13
N TRP A 28 8.67 2.85 19.58
CA TRP A 28 8.23 1.71 18.77
C TRP A 28 6.72 1.76 18.61
N ALA A 29 6.25 2.48 17.59
CA ALA A 29 4.87 2.47 17.17
C ALA A 29 4.64 1.34 16.13
N PRO A 30 3.57 0.53 16.26
CA PRO A 30 3.19 -0.41 15.21
C PRO A 30 2.79 0.36 13.94
N LEU A 31 3.00 -0.24 12.77
CA LEU A 31 2.44 0.26 11.51
C LEU A 31 0.91 0.28 11.63
N LEU A 32 0.29 1.40 11.31
CA LEU A 32 -1.16 1.57 11.39
C LEU A 32 -1.79 1.11 10.07
N GLY A 33 -2.83 0.29 10.13
CA GLY A 33 -3.58 -0.10 8.93
C GLY A 33 -4.46 1.03 8.41
N LEU A 34 -5.07 0.85 7.22
CA LEU A 34 -5.98 1.80 6.58
C LEU A 34 -7.08 2.34 7.50
N ASP A 35 -7.66 1.50 8.35
CA ASP A 35 -8.73 1.88 9.29
C ASP A 35 -8.26 2.85 10.39
N LEU A 36 -6.97 2.82 10.72
CA LEU A 36 -6.37 3.66 11.76
C LEU A 36 -5.54 4.82 11.19
N GLN A 37 -4.96 4.67 10.01
CA GLN A 37 -4.10 5.66 9.33
C GLN A 37 -4.87 6.50 8.30
N GLY A 38 -6.05 6.06 7.88
CA GLY A 38 -6.77 6.62 6.73
C GLY A 38 -6.13 6.23 5.39
N GLY A 39 -6.80 6.58 4.29
CA GLY A 39 -6.34 6.28 2.93
C GLY A 39 -7.49 5.90 2.01
N VAL A 40 -7.22 5.09 0.98
CA VAL A 40 -8.24 4.60 0.04
C VAL A 40 -8.10 3.10 -0.23
N ALA A 41 -9.23 2.41 -0.32
CA ALA A 41 -9.32 1.04 -0.81
C ALA A 41 -10.28 0.98 -1.99
N VAL A 42 -9.82 0.44 -3.11
CA VAL A 42 -10.63 0.32 -4.33
C VAL A 42 -10.43 -1.04 -4.97
N THR A 43 -11.54 -1.56 -5.48
CA THR A 43 -11.64 -2.84 -6.14
C THR A 43 -11.87 -2.59 -7.63
N TYR A 44 -10.92 -3.01 -8.46
CA TYR A 44 -10.97 -2.88 -9.92
C TYR A 44 -11.40 -4.19 -10.56
N GLU A 45 -12.34 -4.10 -11.50
CA GLU A 45 -12.84 -5.22 -12.29
C GLU A 45 -12.48 -5.03 -13.76
N ALA A 46 -12.07 -6.11 -14.42
CA ALA A 46 -11.79 -6.09 -15.85
C ALA A 46 -13.09 -5.90 -16.64
N THR A 47 -13.13 -4.91 -17.53
CA THR A 47 -14.30 -4.62 -18.37
C THR A 47 -14.60 -5.75 -19.37
N GLU A 48 -13.56 -6.46 -19.81
CA GLU A 48 -13.65 -7.62 -20.70
C GLU A 48 -12.95 -8.81 -20.07
N THR A 49 -13.14 -10.02 -20.62
CA THR A 49 -12.41 -11.21 -20.18
C THR A 49 -10.91 -10.98 -20.30
N ALA A 50 -10.24 -10.84 -19.17
CA ALA A 50 -8.81 -10.65 -19.08
C ALA A 50 -8.12 -11.99 -18.77
N ASP A 51 -7.08 -12.30 -19.55
CA ASP A 51 -6.19 -13.42 -19.26
C ASP A 51 -5.33 -13.12 -18.03
N GLU A 52 -4.80 -14.16 -17.40
CA GLU A 52 -3.99 -14.02 -16.18
C GLU A 52 -2.78 -13.10 -16.39
N GLN A 53 -2.12 -13.21 -17.54
CA GLN A 53 -0.98 -12.35 -17.89
C GLN A 53 -1.38 -10.87 -17.98
N ALA A 54 -2.59 -10.56 -18.45
CA ALA A 54 -3.08 -9.20 -18.51
C ALA A 54 -3.35 -8.63 -17.11
N LEU A 55 -3.89 -9.45 -16.21
CA LEU A 55 -4.11 -9.08 -14.80
C LEU A 55 -2.78 -8.85 -14.07
N ASP A 56 -1.80 -9.72 -14.26
CA ASP A 56 -0.46 -9.58 -13.65
C ASP A 56 0.27 -8.33 -14.17
N GLN A 57 0.13 -8.05 -15.47
CA GLN A 57 0.64 -6.82 -16.07
C GLN A 57 -0.04 -5.58 -15.50
N ALA A 58 -1.36 -5.61 -15.32
CA ALA A 58 -2.11 -4.52 -14.70
C ALA A 58 -1.65 -4.26 -13.26
N ILE A 59 -1.47 -5.32 -12.45
CA ILE A 59 -0.93 -5.22 -11.09
C ILE A 59 0.46 -4.56 -11.09
N THR A 60 1.33 -4.95 -12.03
CA THR A 60 2.66 -4.36 -12.17
C THR A 60 2.61 -2.88 -12.49
N ILE A 61 1.73 -2.46 -13.41
CA ILE A 61 1.53 -1.04 -13.77
C ILE A 61 0.99 -0.25 -12.57
N ILE A 62 -0.01 -0.79 -11.88
CA ILE A 62 -0.61 -0.15 -10.69
C ILE A 62 0.47 0.05 -9.63
N ARG A 63 1.28 -0.97 -9.34
CA ARG A 63 2.38 -0.88 -8.36
C ARG A 63 3.36 0.24 -8.70
N GLN A 64 3.82 0.30 -9.95
CA GLN A 64 4.75 1.36 -10.39
C GLN A 64 4.18 2.77 -10.22
N ARG A 65 2.87 2.95 -10.43
CA ARG A 65 2.19 4.25 -10.27
C ARG A 65 2.04 4.64 -8.82
N VAL A 66 1.73 3.67 -7.97
CA VAL A 66 1.59 3.87 -6.53
C VAL A 66 2.95 4.17 -5.90
N ASP A 67 4.01 3.48 -6.32
CA ASP A 67 5.37 3.78 -5.88
C ASP A 67 5.75 5.24 -6.22
N ALA A 68 5.29 5.75 -7.38
CA ALA A 68 5.51 7.14 -7.79
C ALA A 68 4.71 8.17 -6.96
N LEU A 69 3.66 7.75 -6.25
CA LEU A 69 2.91 8.58 -5.31
C LEU A 69 3.62 8.71 -3.95
N GLY A 70 4.62 7.87 -3.66
CA GLY A 70 5.32 7.88 -2.37
C GLY A 70 4.51 7.27 -1.22
N VAL A 71 3.51 6.44 -1.53
CA VAL A 71 2.72 5.71 -0.52
C VAL A 71 3.60 4.63 0.12
N ALA A 72 3.67 4.63 1.45
CA ALA A 72 4.37 3.58 2.19
C ALA A 72 3.53 2.29 2.21
N GLU A 73 4.14 1.16 1.83
CA GLU A 73 3.54 -0.18 1.86
C GLU A 73 2.12 -0.28 1.24
N PRO A 74 1.96 -0.08 -0.08
CA PRO A 74 0.69 -0.35 -0.74
C PRO A 74 0.41 -1.86 -0.82
N ASP A 75 -0.84 -2.27 -0.58
CA ASP A 75 -1.27 -3.65 -0.79
C ASP A 75 -2.07 -3.76 -2.08
N ILE A 76 -1.60 -4.62 -2.99
CA ILE A 76 -2.19 -4.83 -4.31
C ILE A 76 -2.30 -6.33 -4.51
N THR A 77 -3.53 -6.84 -4.43
CA THR A 77 -3.82 -8.28 -4.49
C THR A 77 -4.84 -8.61 -5.55
N ARG A 78 -4.68 -9.79 -6.16
CA ARG A 78 -5.64 -10.34 -7.11
C ARG A 78 -6.65 -11.21 -6.36
N GLN A 79 -7.94 -10.96 -6.56
CA GLN A 79 -9.04 -11.82 -6.12
C GLN A 79 -9.78 -12.33 -7.37
N GLY A 80 -9.35 -13.49 -7.88
CA GLY A 80 -9.94 -14.08 -9.09
C GLY A 80 -9.71 -13.20 -10.33
N THR A 81 -10.77 -12.55 -10.82
CA THR A 81 -10.75 -11.62 -11.98
C THR A 81 -10.67 -10.15 -11.55
N THR A 82 -10.61 -9.91 -10.24
CA THR A 82 -10.67 -8.57 -9.65
C THR A 82 -9.33 -8.23 -9.00
N ILE A 83 -8.97 -6.95 -8.98
CA ILE A 83 -7.75 -6.45 -8.35
C ILE A 83 -8.16 -5.52 -7.21
N VAL A 84 -7.74 -5.84 -5.99
CA VAL A 84 -7.96 -5.01 -4.80
C VAL A 84 -6.69 -4.20 -4.56
N VAL A 85 -6.86 -2.89 -4.39
CA VAL A 85 -5.78 -1.92 -4.18
C VAL A 85 -6.08 -1.14 -2.91
N GLU A 86 -5.15 -1.21 -1.95
CA GLU A 86 -5.22 -0.50 -0.68
C GLU A 86 -4.01 0.43 -0.54
N LEU A 87 -4.28 1.72 -0.36
CA LEU A 87 -3.28 2.79 -0.29
C LEU A 87 -3.40 3.48 1.08
N PRO A 88 -2.72 2.98 2.12
CA PRO A 88 -2.72 3.61 3.44
C PRO A 88 -1.92 4.91 3.43
N GLY A 89 -2.39 5.94 4.14
CA GLY A 89 -1.64 7.18 4.34
C GLY A 89 -1.41 8.04 3.08
N VAL A 90 -2.24 7.88 2.05
CA VAL A 90 -2.19 8.74 0.85
C VAL A 90 -2.72 10.14 1.14
N ASP A 91 -1.96 11.18 0.82
CA ASP A 91 -2.32 12.58 1.07
C ASP A 91 -3.52 13.05 0.24
N ASP A 92 -3.55 12.66 -1.04
CA ASP A 92 -4.62 13.00 -1.99
C ASP A 92 -5.20 11.72 -2.61
N ALA A 93 -6.26 11.23 -1.99
CA ALA A 93 -6.95 10.03 -2.43
C ALA A 93 -7.49 10.17 -3.86
N GLN A 94 -8.01 11.34 -4.25
CA GLN A 94 -8.59 11.52 -5.59
C GLN A 94 -7.50 11.42 -6.66
N ARG A 95 -6.36 12.10 -6.44
CA ARG A 95 -5.22 12.02 -7.36
C ARG A 95 -4.67 10.60 -7.48
N ALA A 96 -4.64 9.86 -6.39
CA ALA A 96 -4.19 8.47 -6.40
C ALA A 96 -5.14 7.58 -7.23
N LEU A 97 -6.45 7.75 -7.06
CA LEU A 97 -7.45 7.05 -7.85
C LEU A 97 -7.38 7.40 -9.34
N ASP A 98 -7.20 8.67 -9.67
CA ASP A 98 -7.09 9.11 -11.07
C ASP A 98 -5.86 8.48 -11.76
N LEU A 99 -4.72 8.41 -11.05
CA LEU A 99 -3.50 7.81 -11.58
C LEU A 99 -3.60 6.28 -11.71
N VAL A 100 -4.15 5.60 -10.71
CA VAL A 100 -4.29 4.14 -10.73
C VAL A 100 -5.35 3.71 -11.75
N GLY A 101 -6.46 4.43 -11.85
CA GLY A 101 -7.58 4.13 -12.75
C GLY A 101 -7.37 4.50 -14.21
N GLN A 102 -6.36 5.32 -14.55
CA GLN A 102 -6.13 5.73 -15.94
C GLN A 102 -5.58 4.57 -16.80
N THR A 103 -6.19 4.29 -17.95
CA THR A 103 -5.64 3.30 -18.89
C THR A 103 -4.29 3.78 -19.46
N ALA A 104 -3.23 2.97 -19.30
CA ALA A 104 -1.91 3.24 -19.88
C ALA A 104 -1.91 2.92 -21.38
N GLU A 105 -2.35 3.85 -22.23
CA GLU A 105 -2.32 3.66 -23.68
C GLU A 105 -1.36 4.63 -24.37
N LEU A 106 -0.30 4.08 -24.97
CA LEU A 106 0.67 4.83 -25.78
C LEU A 106 0.43 4.53 -27.27
N ARG A 107 0.14 5.57 -28.07
CA ARG A 107 -0.02 5.44 -29.52
C ARG A 107 0.99 6.31 -30.25
N PHE A 108 1.71 5.71 -31.19
CA PHE A 108 2.51 6.45 -32.17
C PHE A 108 1.64 6.74 -33.40
N ARG A 109 1.49 8.02 -33.75
CA ARG A 109 0.73 8.47 -34.92
C ARG A 109 1.65 9.27 -35.85
N PRO A 110 1.65 9.01 -37.17
CA PRO A 110 2.40 9.82 -38.12
C PRO A 110 1.80 11.24 -38.19
N VAL A 111 2.65 12.25 -38.31
CA VAL A 111 2.23 13.64 -38.48
C VAL A 111 1.80 13.87 -39.92
N LEU A 112 0.57 14.34 -40.14
CA LEU A 112 0.09 14.71 -41.46
C LEU A 112 0.72 16.05 -41.88
N GLN A 113 1.50 16.06 -42.95
CA GLN A 113 1.95 17.32 -43.56
C GLN A 113 0.81 17.89 -44.40
N SER A 114 0.13 18.94 -43.90
CA SER A 114 -0.78 19.72 -44.74
C SER A 114 0.06 20.57 -45.70
N VAL A 115 0.23 20.09 -46.92
CA VAL A 115 0.71 20.92 -48.02
C VAL A 115 -0.36 21.98 -48.26
N VAL A 116 -0.18 23.15 -47.67
CA VAL A 116 -0.92 24.35 -48.05
C VAL A 116 -0.43 24.69 -49.44
N ALA A 117 -1.19 24.28 -50.45
CA ALA A 117 -0.99 24.76 -51.81
C ALA A 117 -1.27 26.27 -51.80
N SER A 118 -0.19 27.05 -51.92
CA SER A 118 -0.21 28.48 -52.19
C SER A 118 -0.72 28.77 -53.61
#